data_AF-A0A935GC67-F1
#
_entry.id   AF-A0A935GC67-F1
#
_cell.length_a   1.000
_cell.length_b   1.000
_cell.length_c   1.000
_cell.angle_alpha   90.00
_cell.angle_beta   90.00
_cell.angle_gamma   90.00
#
_symmetry.space_group_name_H-M   'P 1'
#
loop_
_entity.id
_entity.type
_entity.pdbx_description
1 polymer ?
#
loop_
_entity_poly.entity_id
_entity_poly.type
_entity_poly.pdbx_seq_one_letter_code
_entity_poly.pdbx_strand_id
1 'polypeptide(L)'
;MLTLMLLAQPVLADGISKWKDANGRVHFGDSPPADVSAEPLTVKPNVYEHPVLEPRAGPAPPASTVIMYSTVRCGYCRKARAYFKANGIAYTDYDVETSNQRQTGFPAHGRTRRSRYPCRRQTPERILRQRVRQPLRKRPVT
;
A
#
# COMPACT_ATOMS: atom_id res chain seq x y z
N MET A 1 -29.83 -54.09 26.22
CA MET A 1 -28.39 -53.73 26.22
C MET A 1 -27.86 -53.84 24.80
N LEU A 2 -27.88 -52.75 24.03
CA LEU A 2 -26.98 -52.57 22.89
C LEU A 2 -26.88 -51.07 22.59
N THR A 3 -25.84 -50.45 23.15
CA THR A 3 -25.47 -49.05 22.99
C THR A 3 -24.86 -48.87 21.60
N LEU A 4 -25.56 -48.18 20.69
CA LEU A 4 -25.03 -47.80 19.38
C LEU A 4 -24.17 -46.55 19.55
N MET A 5 -22.85 -46.75 19.59
CA MET A 5 -21.84 -45.71 19.74
C MET A 5 -21.68 -44.95 18.42
N LEU A 6 -22.17 -43.70 18.37
CA LEU A 6 -22.08 -42.80 17.22
C LEU A 6 -20.67 -42.18 17.17
N LEU A 7 -19.80 -42.75 16.33
CA LEU A 7 -18.48 -42.19 16.01
C LEU A 7 -18.66 -40.91 15.16
N ALA A 8 -18.49 -39.75 15.79
CA ALA A 8 -18.36 -38.47 15.08
C ALA A 8 -16.98 -38.39 14.43
N GLN A 9 -16.89 -38.62 13.12
CA GLN A 9 -15.68 -38.37 12.35
C GLN A 9 -15.51 -36.86 12.12
N PRO A 10 -14.33 -36.27 12.39
CA PRO A 10 -14.07 -34.90 12.01
C PRO A 10 -13.90 -34.83 10.49
N VAL A 11 -14.76 -34.07 9.82
CA VAL A 11 -14.63 -33.76 8.39
C VAL A 11 -13.45 -32.80 8.26
N LEU A 12 -12.31 -33.30 7.78
CA LEU A 12 -11.21 -32.45 7.32
C LEU A 12 -11.64 -31.82 5.99
N ALA A 13 -12.02 -30.54 6.02
CA ALA A 13 -12.36 -29.78 4.82
C ALA A 13 -11.07 -29.33 4.12
N ASP A 14 -10.88 -29.72 2.87
CA ASP A 14 -9.70 -29.41 2.04
C ASP A 14 -9.83 -28.02 1.36
N GLY A 15 -10.12 -26.99 2.16
CA GLY A 15 -10.22 -25.60 1.69
C GLY A 15 -11.04 -24.65 2.57
N ILE A 16 -10.92 -23.35 2.28
CA ILE A 16 -11.59 -22.28 3.03
C ILE A 16 -13.09 -22.39 2.84
N SER A 17 -13.82 -22.65 3.92
CA SER A 17 -15.27 -22.75 3.94
C SER A 17 -15.91 -21.52 4.59
N LYS A 18 -17.09 -21.14 4.13
CA LYS A 18 -17.88 -20.04 4.67
C LYS A 18 -19.11 -20.58 5.38
N TRP A 19 -19.36 -20.18 6.62
CA TRP A 19 -20.59 -20.55 7.35
C TRP A 19 -21.15 -19.36 8.15
N LYS A 20 -22.39 -19.51 8.62
CA LYS A 20 -23.00 -18.59 9.59
C LYS A 20 -23.16 -19.29 10.93
N ASP A 21 -22.82 -18.60 12.02
CA ASP A 21 -23.09 -19.10 13.37
C ASP A 21 -24.53 -18.81 13.83
N ALA A 22 -24.90 -19.30 15.01
CA ALA A 22 -26.21 -19.10 15.62
C ALA A 22 -26.55 -17.61 15.88
N ASN A 23 -25.56 -16.72 15.95
CA ASN A 23 -25.73 -15.28 16.11
C ASN A 23 -25.79 -14.55 14.75
N GLY A 24 -25.79 -15.29 13.63
CA GLY A 24 -25.81 -14.75 12.28
C GLY A 24 -24.49 -14.18 11.78
N ARG A 25 -23.37 -14.39 12.50
CA ARG A 25 -22.05 -13.91 12.07
C ARG A 25 -21.47 -14.86 11.02
N VAL A 26 -20.88 -14.27 9.99
CA VAL A 26 -20.25 -15.02 8.89
C VAL A 26 -18.80 -15.30 9.24
N HIS A 27 -18.41 -16.57 9.14
CA HIS A 27 -17.05 -17.06 9.37
C HIS A 27 -16.45 -17.62 8.07
N PHE A 28 -15.13 -17.58 7.96
CA PHE A 28 -14.35 -18.17 6.86
C PHE A 28 -13.17 -18.96 7.44
N GLY A 29 -13.02 -20.23 7.08
CA GLY A 29 -11.91 -21.06 7.57
C GLY A 29 -12.06 -22.54 7.22
N ASP A 30 -11.07 -23.35 7.58
CA ASP A 30 -10.94 -24.74 7.14
C ASP A 30 -11.57 -25.76 8.12
N SER A 31 -12.20 -25.30 9.19
CA SER A 31 -12.81 -26.16 10.22
C SER A 31 -14.15 -25.58 10.69
N PRO A 32 -15.22 -25.76 9.90
CA PRO A 32 -16.56 -25.41 10.34
C PRO A 32 -17.04 -26.37 11.46
N PRO A 33 -17.85 -25.89 12.42
CA PRO A 33 -18.55 -26.74 13.37
C PRO A 33 -19.41 -27.81 12.66
N ALA A 34 -19.51 -29.01 13.22
CA ALA A 34 -20.20 -30.14 12.61
C ALA A 34 -21.72 -29.93 12.44
N ASP A 35 -22.29 -28.96 13.15
CA ASP A 35 -23.71 -28.64 13.22
C ASP A 35 -24.14 -27.48 12.30
N VAL A 36 -23.20 -26.85 11.57
CA VAL A 36 -23.50 -25.73 10.67
C VAL A 36 -23.21 -26.07 9.22
N SER A 37 -24.14 -25.69 8.33
CA SER A 37 -23.96 -25.80 6.89
C SER A 37 -22.84 -24.86 6.43
N ALA A 38 -21.73 -25.42 5.96
CA ALA A 38 -20.60 -24.68 5.43
C ALA A 38 -20.56 -24.79 3.90
N GLU A 39 -20.37 -23.65 3.23
CA GLU A 39 -20.24 -23.56 1.78
C GLU A 39 -18.75 -23.46 1.41
N PRO A 40 -18.20 -24.37 0.58
CA PRO A 40 -16.80 -24.33 0.18
C PRO A 40 -16.55 -23.11 -0.72
N LEU A 41 -15.50 -22.34 -0.43
CA LEU A 41 -15.14 -21.15 -1.20
C LEU A 41 -13.79 -21.32 -1.89
N THR A 42 -13.81 -21.33 -3.22
CA THR A 42 -12.58 -21.22 -4.02
C THR A 42 -12.09 -19.78 -4.01
N VAL A 43 -11.22 -19.44 -3.06
CA VAL A 43 -10.57 -18.12 -3.03
C VAL A 43 -9.45 -18.12 -4.07
N LYS A 44 -9.50 -17.19 -5.03
CA LYS A 44 -8.35 -16.87 -5.89
C LYS A 44 -7.50 -15.85 -5.13
N PRO A 45 -6.38 -16.25 -4.50
CA PRO A 45 -5.57 -15.30 -3.76
C PRO A 45 -5.03 -14.25 -4.73
N ASN A 46 -5.25 -12.99 -4.38
CA ASN A 46 -4.65 -11.87 -5.09
C ASN A 46 -3.21 -11.74 -4.58
N VAL A 47 -2.34 -12.63 -5.08
CA VAL A 47 -0.93 -12.64 -4.72
C VAL A 47 -0.27 -11.51 -5.46
N TYR A 48 0.08 -10.46 -4.72
CA TYR A 48 0.87 -9.37 -5.25
C TYR A 48 2.34 -9.70 -5.13
N GLU A 49 3.01 -9.77 -6.28
CA GLU A 49 4.44 -9.95 -6.35
C GLU A 49 5.12 -8.64 -5.92
N HIS A 50 5.84 -8.69 -4.80
CA HIS A 50 6.62 -7.56 -4.35
C HIS A 50 7.99 -7.62 -5.06
N PRO A 51 8.51 -6.50 -5.56
CA PRO A 51 9.85 -6.48 -6.12
C PRO A 51 10.85 -6.86 -5.02
N VAL A 52 11.68 -7.86 -5.31
CA VAL A 52 12.83 -8.17 -4.47
C VAL A 52 13.76 -6.96 -4.52
N LEU A 53 14.04 -6.37 -3.36
CA LEU A 53 14.99 -5.27 -3.25
C LEU A 53 16.40 -5.86 -3.36
N GLU A 54 16.98 -5.78 -4.55
CA GLU A 54 18.37 -6.18 -4.76
C GLU A 54 19.29 -5.31 -3.89
N PRO A 55 20.22 -5.92 -3.11
CA PRO A 55 21.25 -5.16 -2.42
C PRO A 55 22.00 -4.29 -3.41
N ARG A 56 22.19 -3.02 -3.07
CA ARG A 56 22.93 -2.09 -3.93
C ARG A 56 24.36 -2.63 -4.13
N ALA A 57 24.65 -3.10 -5.33
CA ALA A 57 26.01 -3.44 -5.73
C ALA A 57 26.81 -2.14 -5.87
N GLY A 58 27.80 -1.96 -5.00
CA GLY A 58 28.71 -0.82 -5.01
C GLY A 58 29.22 -0.48 -3.61
N PRO A 59 30.29 0.33 -3.50
CA PRO A 59 30.74 0.84 -2.21
C PRO A 59 29.57 1.52 -1.51
N ALA A 60 29.38 1.22 -0.23
CA ALA A 60 28.49 2.01 0.60
C ALA A 60 28.90 3.48 0.43
N PRO A 61 27.95 4.40 0.17
CA PRO A 61 28.29 5.81 0.19
C PRO A 61 29.00 6.10 1.52
N PRO A 62 30.01 6.99 1.54
CA PRO A 62 30.64 7.40 2.80
C PRO A 62 29.51 7.80 3.74
N ALA A 63 29.62 7.44 5.03
CA ALA A 63 28.59 7.66 6.04
C ALA A 63 28.03 9.08 5.90
N SER A 64 26.95 9.20 5.15
CA SER A 64 26.53 10.48 4.63
C SER A 64 25.74 11.13 5.73
N THR A 65 26.10 12.37 6.05
CA THR A 65 25.31 13.24 6.90
C THR A 65 23.84 13.07 6.55
N VAL A 66 23.01 12.76 7.54
CA VAL A 66 21.60 12.46 7.33
C VAL A 66 20.96 13.64 6.61
N ILE A 67 20.34 13.40 5.47
CA ILE A 67 19.58 14.46 4.79
C ILE A 67 18.12 14.34 5.20
N MET A 68 17.63 15.34 5.92
CA MET A 68 16.24 15.43 6.34
C MET A 68 15.49 16.38 5.41
N TYR A 69 14.43 15.90 4.76
CA TYR A 69 13.47 16.75 4.08
C TYR A 69 12.33 17.06 5.04
N SER A 70 12.00 18.34 5.20
CA SER A 70 11.05 18.77 6.22
C SER A 70 10.15 19.89 5.74
N THR A 71 9.20 20.28 6.60
CA THR A 71 8.45 21.54 6.47
C THR A 71 8.45 22.28 7.80
N VAL A 72 8.22 23.60 7.75
CA VAL A 72 8.21 24.45 8.96
C VAL A 72 7.08 24.08 9.94
N ARG A 73 5.87 23.83 9.42
CA ARG A 73 4.67 23.61 10.23
C ARG A 73 4.37 22.13 10.52
N CYS A 74 5.28 21.21 10.21
CA CYS A 74 5.09 19.80 10.52
C CYS A 74 5.54 19.46 11.95
N GLY A 75 4.61 18.98 12.78
CA GLY A 75 4.89 18.53 14.15
C GLY A 75 5.85 17.33 14.20
N TYR A 76 5.77 16.41 13.23
CA TYR A 76 6.68 15.26 13.16
C TYR A 76 8.10 15.66 12.76
N CYS A 77 8.26 16.62 11.84
CA CYS A 77 9.57 17.18 11.53
C CYS A 77 10.21 17.79 12.77
N ARG A 78 9.44 18.48 13.62
CA ARG A 78 9.95 19.01 14.90
C ARG A 78 10.47 17.91 15.82
N LYS A 79 9.73 16.80 15.94
CA LYS A 79 10.15 15.63 16.73
C LYS A 79 11.43 15.00 16.17
N ALA A 80 11.55 14.86 14.86
CA ALA A 80 12.74 14.31 14.20
C ALA A 80 13.99 15.19 14.45
N ARG A 81 13.86 16.53 14.31
CA ARG A 81 14.95 17.48 14.64
C ARG A 81 15.40 17.34 16.09
N ALA A 82 14.45 17.24 17.02
CA ALA A 82 14.75 17.06 18.44
C ALA A 82 15.47 15.72 18.70
N TYR A 83 15.04 14.65 18.04
CA TYR A 83 15.67 13.35 18.13
C TYR A 83 17.12 13.38 17.62
N PHE A 84 17.38 13.96 16.45
CA PHE A 84 18.75 14.08 15.93
C PHE A 84 19.65 14.89 16.86
N LYS A 85 19.15 16.00 17.39
CA LYS A 85 19.87 16.81 18.38
C LYS A 85 20.20 16.03 19.65
N ALA A 86 19.24 15.29 20.20
CA ALA A 86 19.40 14.53 21.44
C ALA A 86 20.42 13.37 21.30
N ASN A 87 20.54 12.80 20.09
CA ASN A 87 21.42 11.66 19.83
C ASN A 87 22.74 12.03 19.13
N GLY A 88 23.04 13.33 18.98
CA GLY A 88 24.27 13.78 18.31
C GLY A 88 24.37 13.37 16.84
N ILE A 89 23.23 13.16 16.16
CA ILE A 89 23.19 12.75 14.75
C ILE A 89 23.37 13.99 13.88
N ALA A 90 24.49 14.08 13.16
CA ALA A 90 24.71 15.13 12.18
C ALA A 90 23.71 15.01 11.02
N TYR A 91 22.99 16.09 10.72
CA TYR A 91 22.02 16.12 9.64
C TYR A 91 21.93 17.49 8.96
N THR A 92 21.51 17.48 7.69
CA THR A 92 21.16 18.66 6.91
C THR A 92 19.65 18.72 6.74
N ASP A 93 19.01 19.82 7.12
CA ASP A 93 17.57 20.04 6.96
C ASP A 93 17.24 20.83 5.69
N TYR A 94 16.48 20.24 4.78
CA TYR A 94 15.93 20.90 3.59
C TYR A 94 14.42 21.11 3.74
N ASP A 95 14.02 22.36 3.94
CA ASP A 95 12.61 22.74 3.95
C ASP A 95 12.04 22.75 2.53
N VAL A 96 11.12 21.82 2.24
CA VAL A 96 10.51 21.66 0.92
C VAL A 96 9.41 22.68 0.63
N GLU A 97 9.01 23.49 1.61
CA GLU A 97 7.99 24.53 1.41
C GLU A 97 8.58 25.89 1.04
N THR A 98 9.64 26.32 1.72
CA THR A 98 10.14 27.71 1.57
C THR A 98 11.42 27.82 0.76
N SER A 99 12.19 26.75 0.62
CA SER A 99 13.42 26.80 -0.19
C SER A 99 13.09 26.71 -1.69
N ASN A 100 13.75 27.53 -2.50
CA ASN A 100 13.72 27.41 -3.98
C ASN A 100 14.38 26.10 -4.48
N GLN A 101 14.91 25.27 -3.58
CA GLN A 101 15.46 23.92 -3.85
C GLN A 101 14.37 22.83 -4.03
N ARG A 102 13.13 23.22 -4.34
CA ARG A 102 11.96 22.34 -4.54
C ARG A 102 12.15 21.22 -5.58
N GLN A 103 13.26 21.12 -6.33
CA GLN A 103 13.32 20.26 -7.53
C GLN A 103 14.60 19.43 -7.77
N THR A 104 15.77 19.83 -7.28
CA THR A 104 17.03 19.15 -7.64
C THR A 104 17.52 18.12 -6.62
N GLY A 105 17.19 18.28 -5.33
CA GLY A 105 17.61 17.35 -4.26
C GLY A 105 16.62 16.24 -3.93
N PHE A 106 15.31 16.48 -4.10
CA PHE A 106 14.28 15.51 -3.70
C PHE A 106 14.31 14.28 -4.61
N PRO A 107 14.68 13.09 -4.10
CA PRO A 107 14.73 11.88 -4.91
C PRO A 107 13.36 11.59 -5.50
N ALA A 108 13.33 11.24 -6.79
CA ALA A 108 12.10 10.97 -7.53
C ALA A 108 11.26 9.79 -6.96
N HIS A 109 11.75 9.08 -5.94
CA HIS A 109 11.06 7.98 -5.27
C HIS A 109 9.75 8.40 -4.59
N GLY A 110 9.57 9.69 -4.24
CA GLY A 110 8.27 10.21 -3.79
C GLY A 110 7.32 10.64 -4.93
N ARG A 111 7.80 10.70 -6.18
CA ARG A 111 7.01 11.06 -7.36
C ARG A 111 6.39 9.82 -7.99
N THR A 112 5.50 9.15 -7.28
CA THR A 112 4.53 8.31 -7.99
C THR A 112 3.74 9.23 -8.94
N ARG A 113 3.66 8.85 -10.22
CA ARG A 113 3.00 9.64 -11.30
C ARG A 113 1.53 10.02 -11.02
N ARG A 114 0.95 9.54 -9.93
CA ARG A 114 -0.41 9.89 -9.46
C ARG A 114 -0.45 11.06 -8.46
N SER A 115 0.69 11.52 -7.92
CA SER A 115 0.74 12.80 -7.18
C SER A 115 0.96 13.99 -8.14
N ARG A 116 0.22 14.01 -9.24
CA ARG A 116 -0.15 15.29 -9.87
C ARG A 116 -1.52 15.63 -9.32
N TYR A 117 -1.57 16.07 -8.08
CA TYR A 117 -2.64 16.99 -7.70
C TYR A 117 -2.25 18.32 -8.34
N PRO A 118 -2.92 18.77 -9.43
CA PRO A 118 -2.66 20.10 -9.93
C PRO A 118 -3.29 21.05 -8.92
N CYS A 119 -2.50 21.57 -8.00
CA CYS A 119 -2.82 22.84 -7.37
C CYS A 119 -2.60 23.97 -8.40
N ARG A 120 -3.25 23.85 -9.56
CA ARG A 120 -3.35 24.86 -10.60
C ARG A 120 -4.83 24.92 -10.91
N ARG A 121 -5.50 25.97 -10.43
CA ARG A 121 -6.90 26.28 -10.76
C ARG A 121 -7.05 26.17 -12.29
N GLN A 122 -7.59 25.06 -12.79
CA GLN A 122 -7.95 24.97 -14.20
C GLN A 122 -9.36 25.54 -14.29
N THR A 123 -9.47 26.72 -14.89
CA THR A 123 -10.77 27.29 -15.21
C THR A 123 -11.47 26.40 -16.26
N PRO A 124 -12.81 26.27 -16.20
CA PRO A 124 -13.58 25.36 -17.05
C PRO A 124 -13.30 25.50 -18.56
N GLU A 125 -12.98 26.71 -19.02
CA GLU A 125 -12.71 27.00 -20.43
C GLU A 125 -11.57 26.17 -21.04
N ARG A 126 -10.57 25.79 -20.24
CA ARG A 126 -9.40 25.05 -20.74
C ARG A 126 -9.71 23.57 -21.01
N ILE A 127 -10.72 23.03 -20.33
CA ILE A 127 -11.17 21.63 -20.49
C ILE A 127 -11.92 21.46 -21.82
N LEU A 128 -12.70 22.47 -22.23
CA LEU A 128 -13.50 22.40 -23.45
C LEU A 128 -12.62 22.40 -24.72
N ARG A 129 -11.50 23.15 -24.72
CA ARG A 129 -10.59 23.24 -25.87
C ARG A 129 -9.78 21.96 -26.15
N GLN A 130 -9.62 21.07 -25.17
CA GLN A 130 -8.81 19.85 -25.33
C GLN A 130 -9.58 18.68 -25.95
N ARG A 131 -10.92 18.62 -25.82
CA ARG A 131 -11.71 17.50 -26.36
C ARG A 131 -11.92 17.52 -27.88
N VAL A 132 -11.62 18.63 -28.56
CA VAL A 132 -11.92 18.79 -30.01
C VAL A 132 -10.80 18.28 -30.93
N ARG A 133 -9.58 18.02 -30.42
CA ARG A 133 -8.40 17.78 -31.29
C ARG A 133 -7.86 16.36 -31.39
N GLN A 134 -8.46 15.36 -30.75
CA GLN A 134 -7.89 14.02 -30.77
C GLN A 134 -8.81 13.02 -31.50
N PRO A 135 -8.60 12.77 -32.81
CA PRO A 135 -9.26 11.66 -33.47
C PRO A 135 -8.76 10.34 -32.86
N LEU A 136 -9.70 9.48 -32.48
CA LEU A 136 -9.47 8.13 -31.95
C LEU A 136 -8.69 7.30 -32.97
N ARG A 137 -7.35 7.23 -32.85
CA ARG A 137 -6.55 6.24 -33.58
C ARG A 137 -6.85 4.84 -33.04
N LYS A 138 -7.58 4.03 -33.80
CA LYS A 138 -7.72 2.59 -33.54
C LYS A 138 -6.35 1.93 -33.80
N ARG A 139 -5.84 1.19 -32.81
CA ARG A 139 -4.65 0.34 -32.96
C ARG A 139 -5.04 -0.96 -33.67
N PRO A 140 -4.28 -1.45 -34.67
CA PRO A 140 -4.51 -2.78 -35.22
C PRO A 140 -4.07 -3.83 -34.20
N VAL A 141 -4.86 -4.90 -34.10
CA VAL A 141 -4.53 -6.12 -33.37
C VAL A 141 -3.93 -7.06 -34.41
N THR A 142 -2.66 -7.41 -34.23
CA THR A 142 -2.00 -8.57 -34.85
C THR A 142 -1.64 -9.53 -33.75
#